data_AF-A0A4Y3TV62-F1
#
_entry.id   AF-A0A4Y3TV62-F1
#
_cell.length_a   1.000
_cell.length_b   1.000
_cell.length_c   1.000
_cell.angle_alpha   90.00
_cell.angle_beta   90.00
_cell.angle_gamma   90.00
#
_symmetry.space_group_name_H-M   'P 1'
#
loop_
_entity.id
_entity.type
_entity.pdbx_description
1 polymer ?
#
loop_
_entity_poly.entity_id
_entity_poly.type
_entity_poly.pdbx_seq_one_letter_code
_entity_poly.pdbx_strand_id
1 'polypeptide(L)' 'MSYALLDAARVAKAAGVSLGVLNSVTETSEAHTRKVIMIERIEALAKAASESGQGVTLTSEEFWLISRNW' A
#
# COMPACT_ATOMS: atom_id res chain seq x y z
N MET A 1 -8.41 14.62 -8.63
CA MET A 1 -7.87 13.37 -8.04
C MET A 1 -8.73 12.22 -8.52
N SER A 2 -8.16 11.28 -9.27
CA SER A 2 -8.84 10.06 -9.71
C SER A 2 -8.74 8.97 -8.64
N TYR A 3 -9.81 8.20 -8.50
CA TYR A 3 -9.91 7.07 -7.60
C TYR A 3 -10.25 5.81 -8.41
N ALA A 4 -9.77 4.66 -7.97
CA ALA A 4 -10.12 3.37 -8.54
C ALA A 4 -10.51 2.41 -7.42
N LEU A 5 -11.63 1.70 -7.62
CA LEU A 5 -11.97 0.53 -6.82
C LEU A 5 -11.11 -0.65 -7.30
N LEU A 6 -10.36 -1.24 -6.39
CA LEU A 6 -9.37 -2.27 -6.67
C LEU A 6 -9.64 -3.53 -5.85
N ASP A 7 -9.16 -4.66 -6.37
CA ASP A 7 -9.16 -5.93 -5.64
C ASP A 7 -8.29 -5.81 -4.38
N ALA A 8 -8.91 -5.97 -3.21
CA ALA A 8 -8.25 -5.73 -1.94
C ALA A 8 -7.14 -6.74 -1.64
N ALA A 9 -7.28 -8.00 -2.05
CA ALA A 9 -6.26 -9.03 -1.84
C ALA A 9 -4.98 -8.71 -2.63
N ARG A 10 -5.12 -8.25 -3.88
CA ARG A 10 -4.00 -7.81 -4.72
C ARG A 10 -3.32 -6.57 -4.15
N VAL A 11 -4.10 -5.59 -3.70
CA VAL A 11 -3.55 -4.38 -3.04
C VAL A 11 -2.76 -4.76 -1.79
N ALA A 12 -3.30 -5.62 -0.93
CA ALA A 12 -2.63 -6.08 0.28
C ALA A 12 -1.31 -6.77 -0.04
N LYS A 13 -1.28 -7.65 -1.05
CA LYS A 13 -0.06 -8.31 -1.50
C LYS A 13 0.98 -7.31 -2.01
N ALA A 14 0.59 -6.37 -2.87
CA ALA A 14 1.48 -5.37 -3.45
C ALA A 14 2.07 -4.43 -2.39
N ALA A 15 1.23 -4.01 -1.43
CA ALA A 15 1.65 -3.18 -0.32
C ALA A 15 2.62 -3.93 0.61
N GLY A 16 2.35 -5.20 0.94
CA GLY A 16 3.24 -6.03 1.74
C GLY A 16 4.62 -6.24 1.12
N VAL A 17 4.69 -6.50 -0.19
CA VAL A 17 5.97 -6.58 -0.92
C VAL A 17 6.72 -5.24 -0.86
N SER A 18 6.01 -4.13 -1.09
CA SER A 18 6.58 -2.79 -1.04
C SER A 18 7.15 -2.45 0.34
N LEU A 19 6.45 -2.84 1.41
CA LEU A 19 6.92 -2.66 2.79
C LEU A 19 8.14 -3.51 3.11
N GLY A 20 8.15 -4.78 2.66
CA GLY A 20 9.31 -5.64 2.82
C GLY A 20 10.57 -5.02 2.19
N VAL A 21 10.44 -4.44 0.99
CA VAL A 21 11.55 -3.74 0.33
C VAL A 21 11.97 -2.49 1.10
N LEU A 22 11.02 -1.65 1.54
CA LEU A 22 11.35 -0.43 2.28
C LEU A 22 12.03 -0.73 3.61
N ASN A 23 11.53 -1.71 4.36
CA ASN A 23 12.08 -2.12 5.65
C ASN A 23 13.43 -2.83 5.54
N SER A 24 13.82 -3.28 4.33
CA SER A 24 15.17 -3.85 4.10
C SER A 24 16.27 -2.79 3.99
N VAL A 25 15.90 -1.51 3.83
CA VAL A 25 16.82 -0.39 3.70
C VAL A 25 16.95 0.33 5.03
N THR A 26 18.16 0.48 5.55
CA THR A 26 18.43 1.26 6.77
C THR A 26 18.47 2.76 6.45
N GLU A 27 17.31 3.33 6.09
CA GLU A 27 17.18 4.76 5.87
C GLU A 27 16.22 5.40 6.90
N THR A 28 16.70 6.42 7.60
CA THR A 28 15.96 7.08 8.70
C THR A 28 15.48 8.48 8.33
N SER A 29 15.46 8.83 7.04
CA SER A 29 14.97 10.13 6.61
C SER A 29 13.46 10.25 6.90
N GLU A 30 13.01 11.48 7.15
CA GLU A 30 11.58 11.73 7.38
C GLU A 30 10.74 11.32 6.15
N ALA A 31 11.26 11.56 4.94
CA ALA A 31 10.62 11.15 3.71
C ALA A 31 10.46 9.62 3.61
N HIS A 32 11.49 8.86 4.00
CA HIS A 32 11.41 7.40 4.05
C HIS A 32 10.37 6.94 5.08
N THR A 33 10.42 7.48 6.30
CA THR A 33 9.49 7.13 7.39
C THR A 33 8.04 7.42 7.01
N ARG A 34 7.76 8.59 6.43
CA ARG A 34 6.41 8.95 5.95
C ARG A 34 5.92 7.99 4.86
N LYS A 35 6.80 7.57 3.95
CA LYS A 35 6.46 6.60 2.90
C LYS A 35 6.14 5.23 3.49
N VAL A 36 6.91 4.74 4.46
CA VAL A 36 6.65 3.48 5.16
C VAL A 36 5.26 3.51 5.80
N ILE A 37 4.99 4.52 6.64
CA ILE A 37 3.69 4.67 7.33
C ILE A 37 2.53 4.72 6.34
N MET A 38 2.71 5.36 5.18
CA MET A 38 1.66 5.46 4.17
C MET A 38 1.34 4.09 3.55
N ILE A 39 2.35 3.29 3.23
CA ILE A 39 2.14 1.95 2.66
C ILE A 39 1.62 0.98 3.74
N GLU A 40 2.04 1.11 5.00
CA GLU A 40 1.50 0.33 6.13
C GLU A 40 -0.01 0.54 6.27
N ARG A 41 -0.48 1.79 6.15
CA ARG A 41 -1.91 2.11 6.19
C ARG A 41 -2.67 1.49 5.02
N ILE A 42 -2.11 1.55 3.81
CA ILE A 42 -2.70 0.92 2.61
C ILE A 42 -2.80 -0.60 2.82
N GLU A 43 -1.72 -1.23 3.29
CA GLU A 43 -1.69 -2.68 3.53
C GLU A 43 -2.74 -3.08 4.58
N ALA A 44 -2.81 -2.38 5.71
CA ALA A 44 -3.76 -2.65 6.78
C ALA A 44 -5.21 -2.52 6.30
N LEU A 45 -5.53 -1.44 5.57
CA LEU A 45 -6.86 -1.22 5.00
C LEU A 45 -7.22 -2.31 3.98
N ALA A 46 -6.30 -2.65 3.09
CA ALA A 46 -6.52 -3.65 2.07
C ALA A 46 -6.68 -5.06 2.66
N LYS A 47 -5.93 -5.41 3.72
CA LYS A 47 -6.11 -6.67 4.47
C LYS A 47 -7.51 -6.75 5.07
N ALA A 48 -7.94 -5.72 5.79
CA ALA A 48 -9.28 -5.68 6.40
C ALA A 48 -10.40 -5.76 5.35
N ALA A 49 -10.26 -5.03 4.23
CA ALA A 49 -11.22 -5.09 3.12
C ALA A 49 -11.25 -6.50 2.48
N SER A 50 -10.08 -7.11 2.26
CA SER A 50 -9.97 -8.45 1.70
C SER A 50 -10.62 -9.52 2.60
N GLU A 51 -10.39 -9.45 3.91
CA GLU A 51 -11.00 -10.36 4.90
C GLU A 51 -12.53 -10.21 4.93
N SER A 52 -13.03 -9.02 4.59
CA SER A 52 -14.46 -8.71 4.52
C SER A 52 -15.08 -8.94 3.13
N GLY A 53 -14.31 -9.46 2.15
CA GLY A 53 -14.76 -9.65 0.77
C GLY A 53 -15.11 -8.35 0.02
N GLN A 54 -14.56 -7.22 0.45
CA GLN A 54 -14.77 -5.90 -0.14
C GLN A 54 -13.59 -5.48 -1.02
N GLY A 55 -13.84 -4.54 -1.93
CA GLY A 55 -12.77 -3.83 -2.64
C GLY A 55 -12.21 -2.67 -1.82
N VAL A 56 -11.04 -2.18 -2.19
CA VAL A 56 -10.44 -0.98 -1.59
C VAL A 56 -10.33 0.12 -2.65
N THR A 57 -10.65 1.35 -2.26
CA THR A 57 -10.53 2.50 -3.15
C THR A 57 -9.25 3.24 -2.82
N LEU A 58 -8.38 3.43 -3.82
CA LEU A 58 -7.16 4.22 -3.69
C LEU A 58 -7.22 5.43 -4.62
N THR A 59 -6.62 6.54 -4.18
CA THR A 59 -6.20 7.62 -5.08
C THR A 59 -5.13 7.11 -6.04
N SER A 60 -4.97 7.80 -7.16
CA SER A 60 -3.86 7.51 -8.08
C SER A 60 -2.47 7.65 -7.43
N GLU A 61 -2.31 8.54 -6.45
CA GLU A 61 -1.06 8.72 -5.72
C GLU A 61 -0.76 7.53 -4.79
N GLU A 62 -1.77 7.04 -4.06
CA GLU A 62 -1.64 5.85 -3.22
C GLU A 62 -1.36 4.61 -4.06
N PHE A 63 -2.06 4.44 -5.19
CA PHE A 63 -1.77 3.36 -6.12
C PHE A 63 -0.34 3.44 -6.68
N TRP A 64 0.13 4.64 -7.02
CA TRP A 64 1.47 4.84 -7.56
C TRP A 64 2.56 4.31 -6.63
N LEU A 65 2.41 4.47 -5.31
CA LEU A 65 3.39 4.01 -4.32
C LEU A 65 3.65 2.50 -4.35
N ILE A 66 2.65 1.71 -4.69
CA ILE A 66 2.69 0.25 -4.69
C ILE A 66 2.70 -0.36 -6.11
N SER A 67 2.49 0.47 -7.13
CA SER A 67 2.31 0.05 -8.53
C SER A 67 3.46 -0.78 -9.12
N ARG A 68 4.70 -0.57 -8.66
CA ARG A 68 5.87 -1.35 -9.11
C ARG A 68 5.90 -2.79 -8.60
N ASN A 69 5.11 -3.08 -7.55
CA ASN A 69 5.02 -4.38 -6.89
C ASN A 69 3.61 -4.98 -7.01
N TRP A 70 2.82 -4.48 -7.97
CA TRP A 70 1.43 -4.87 -8.20
C TRP A 70 1.28 -6.29 -8.76
#